data_AF-A0A355C704-F1
#
_entry.id   AF-A0A355C704-F1
#
_cell.length_a   1.000
_cell.length_b   1.000
_cell.length_c   1.000
_cell.angle_alpha   90.00
_cell.angle_beta   90.00
_cell.angle_gamma   90.00
#
_symmetry.space_group_name_H-M   'P 1'
#
loop_
_entity.id
_entity.type
_entity.pdbx_description
1 polymer ?
#
loop_
_entity_poly.entity_id
_entity_poly.type
_entity_poly.pdbx_seq_one_letter_code
_entity_poly.pdbx_strand_id
1 'polypeptide(L)'
;MIFLITSCTSSQSTDLVDFVNPYLGNISHLLVPTYPTVHLPNSMLRVYPERADYTGDLLNGLPVAVTSHRGSSAFNLSVFQGDELELKPVIPYSYDREKITPYDYFVYLD
;
A
#
# COMPACT_ATOMS: atom_id res chain seq x y z
N MET A 1 31.88 14.99 40.59
CA MET A 1 31.11 15.24 39.36
C MET A 1 30.19 14.04 39.16
N ILE A 2 28.92 14.14 39.57
CA ILE A 2 27.93 13.05 39.48
C ILE A 2 27.16 13.26 38.17
N PHE A 3 27.27 12.31 37.25
CA PHE A 3 26.47 12.27 36.02
C PHE A 3 25.18 11.49 36.32
N LEU A 4 24.03 12.17 36.29
CA LEU A 4 22.71 11.54 36.28
C LEU A 4 22.41 11.08 34.85
N ILE A 5 22.25 9.77 34.66
CA ILE A 5 21.75 9.17 33.42
C ILE A 5 20.25 8.97 33.61
N THR A 6 19.44 9.92 33.15
CA THR A 6 17.99 9.78 33.09
C THR A 6 17.61 9.04 31.82
N SER A 7 17.14 7.80 31.96
CA SER A 7 16.56 7.03 30.87
C SER A 7 15.14 7.52 30.60
N CYS A 8 14.88 8.05 29.40
CA CYS A 8 13.53 8.40 28.96
C CYS A 8 12.90 7.16 28.32
N THR A 9 11.97 6.51 29.02
CA THR A 9 11.16 5.43 28.44
C THR A 9 9.92 6.06 27.81
N SER A 10 9.94 6.28 26.50
CA SER A 10 8.71 6.60 25.77
C SER A 10 7.85 5.33 25.69
N SER A 11 6.82 5.24 26.53
CA SER A 11 5.79 4.21 26.38
C SER A 11 4.97 4.52 25.14
N GLN A 12 5.31 3.89 24.01
CA GLN A 12 4.52 3.98 22.79
C GLN A 12 3.23 3.19 23.02
N SER A 13 2.10 3.90 23.09
CA SER A 13 0.78 3.26 23.17
C SER A 13 0.46 2.65 21.81
N THR A 14 0.35 1.33 21.76
CA THR A 14 -0.14 0.61 20.58
C THR A 14 -1.66 0.68 20.54
N ASP A 15 -2.21 1.17 19.43
CA ASP A 15 -3.66 1.18 19.21
C ASP A 15 -4.11 -0.14 18.58
N LEU A 16 -5.41 -0.44 18.66
CA LEU A 16 -5.97 -1.68 18.09
C LEU A 16 -5.73 -1.79 16.57
N VAL A 17 -5.65 -0.64 15.88
CA VAL A 17 -5.41 -0.59 14.43
C VAL A 17 -3.99 -1.07 14.08
N ASP A 18 -3.02 -0.95 14.99
CA ASP A 18 -1.63 -1.35 14.74
C ASP A 18 -1.45 -2.88 14.66
N PHE A 19 -2.45 -3.63 15.13
CA PHE A 19 -2.50 -5.09 14.98
C PHE A 19 -3.08 -5.55 13.64
N VAL A 20 -3.66 -4.64 12.86
CA VAL A 20 -4.26 -4.99 11.57
C VAL A 20 -3.14 -5.16 10.55
N ASN A 21 -3.07 -6.36 9.96
CA ASN A 21 -2.15 -6.66 8.86
C ASN A 21 -2.93 -6.76 7.53
N PRO A 22 -2.86 -5.73 6.66
CA PRO A 22 -3.55 -5.73 5.36
C PRO A 22 -3.06 -6.82 4.39
N TYR A 23 -1.90 -7.44 4.63
CA TYR A 23 -1.39 -8.53 3.79
C TYR A 23 -2.12 -9.86 3.95
N LEU A 24 -2.97 -10.00 4.99
CA LEU A 24 -3.72 -11.23 5.22
C LEU A 24 -4.67 -11.53 4.05
N GLY A 25 -4.41 -12.65 3.36
CA GLY A 25 -5.20 -13.10 2.21
C GLY A 25 -4.74 -12.55 0.86
N ASN A 26 -3.63 -11.81 0.79
CA ASN A 26 -3.08 -11.23 -0.45
C ASN A 26 -2.32 -12.24 -1.33
N ILE A 27 -2.30 -13.53 -0.97
CA ILE A 27 -1.78 -14.63 -1.80
C ILE A 27 -2.84 -15.71 -1.84
N SER A 28 -3.18 -16.17 -3.05
CA SER A 28 -4.11 -17.28 -3.21
C SER A 28 -3.97 -17.92 -4.58
N HIS A 29 -3.92 -19.25 -4.62
CA HIS A 29 -3.86 -20.03 -5.87
C HIS A 29 -5.24 -20.43 -6.41
N LEU A 30 -6.26 -20.51 -5.53
CA LEU A 30 -7.58 -21.07 -5.85
C LEU A 30 -8.70 -20.03 -5.77
N LEU A 31 -8.52 -19.01 -4.94
CA LEU A 31 -9.46 -17.92 -4.74
C LEU A 31 -8.82 -16.61 -5.24
N VAL A 32 -9.65 -15.62 -5.56
CA VAL A 32 -9.13 -14.27 -5.85
C VAL A 32 -8.59 -13.66 -4.53
N PRO A 33 -7.31 -13.23 -4.48
CA PRO A 33 -6.71 -12.63 -3.30
C PRO A 33 -7.49 -11.45 -2.74
N THR A 34 -7.33 -11.22 -1.44
CA THR A 34 -7.82 -10.01 -0.78
C THR A 34 -6.87 -8.86 -1.08
N TYR A 35 -7.42 -7.74 -1.57
CA TYR A 35 -6.62 -6.55 -1.82
C TYR A 35 -6.24 -5.85 -0.51
N PRO A 36 -4.97 -5.45 -0.33
CA PRO A 36 -4.51 -4.75 0.88
C PRO A 36 -4.94 -3.27 0.82
N THR A 37 -6.23 -3.01 1.01
CA THR A 37 -6.82 -1.69 0.80
C THR A 37 -6.54 -0.73 1.96
N VAL A 38 -6.13 0.48 1.61
CA VAL A 38 -5.95 1.64 2.49
C VAL A 38 -7.13 2.58 2.33
N HIS A 39 -7.94 2.73 3.38
CA HIS A 39 -9.15 3.55 3.36
C HIS A 39 -9.74 3.78 4.75
N LEU A 40 -10.57 4.82 4.86
CA LEU A 40 -11.45 4.97 6.03
C LEU A 40 -12.59 3.93 6.01
N PRO A 41 -13.11 3.50 7.18
CA PRO A 41 -14.25 2.60 7.24
C PRO A 41 -15.44 3.11 6.40
N ASN A 42 -15.93 2.27 5.48
CA ASN A 42 -17.02 2.58 4.53
C ASN A 42 -16.75 3.76 3.58
N SER A 43 -15.50 4.17 3.41
CA SER A 43 -15.10 5.19 2.44
C SER A 43 -15.41 4.74 1.00
N MET A 44 -15.78 5.74 0.19
CA MET A 44 -15.91 5.60 -1.27
C MET A 44 -14.54 5.38 -1.93
N LEU A 45 -13.51 6.10 -1.48
CA LEU A 45 -12.16 5.98 -2.01
C LEU A 45 -11.39 4.90 -1.27
N ARG A 46 -10.71 4.04 -2.02
CA ARG A 46 -9.87 2.96 -1.50
C ARG A 46 -8.65 2.82 -2.38
N VAL A 47 -7.49 2.87 -1.75
CA VAL A 47 -6.19 2.77 -2.43
C VAL A 47 -5.61 1.39 -2.19
N TYR A 48 -5.01 0.78 -3.19
CA TYR A 48 -4.20 -0.43 -3.01
C TYR A 48 -3.18 -0.54 -4.15
N PRO A 49 -2.05 -1.24 -3.95
CA PRO A 49 -1.12 -1.59 -5.02
C PRO A 49 -1.80 -2.46 -6.09
N GLU A 50 -1.87 -1.98 -7.35
CA GLU A 50 -2.44 -2.78 -8.44
C GLU A 50 -1.45 -3.86 -8.92
N ARG A 51 -1.66 -5.08 -8.42
CA ARG A 51 -0.98 -6.32 -8.82
C ARG A 51 -1.96 -7.49 -8.68
N ALA A 52 -1.65 -8.61 -9.33
CA ALA A 52 -2.50 -9.81 -9.29
C ALA A 52 -2.55 -10.45 -7.90
N ASP A 53 -1.39 -10.59 -7.26
CA ASP A 53 -1.21 -11.06 -5.89
C ASP A 53 0.12 -10.53 -5.32
N TYR A 54 0.39 -10.81 -4.05
CA TYR A 54 1.62 -10.38 -3.37
C TYR A 54 2.91 -10.97 -3.96
N THR A 55 2.84 -12.02 -4.80
CA THR A 55 4.02 -12.65 -5.40
C THR A 55 4.45 -11.99 -6.71
N GLY A 56 3.64 -11.06 -7.25
CA GLY A 56 4.00 -10.31 -8.44
C GLY A 56 5.10 -9.29 -8.20
N ASP A 57 6.08 -9.22 -9.09
CA ASP A 57 7.24 -8.31 -8.99
C ASP A 57 6.97 -6.88 -9.49
N LEU A 58 5.84 -6.69 -10.19
CA LEU A 58 5.48 -5.42 -10.82
C LEU A 58 4.17 -4.85 -10.28
N LEU A 59 4.19 -3.56 -9.96
CA LEU A 59 3.01 -2.75 -9.67
C LEU A 59 2.61 -1.97 -10.90
N ASN A 60 1.33 -1.98 -11.23
CA ASN A 60 0.80 -1.19 -12.35
C ASN A 60 0.29 0.18 -11.88
N GLY A 61 0.63 0.64 -10.67
CA GLY A 61 0.21 1.91 -10.11
C GLY A 61 -0.68 1.79 -8.87
N LEU A 62 -1.33 2.90 -8.51
CA LEU A 62 -2.21 3.07 -7.36
C LEU A 62 -3.63 3.47 -7.79
N PRO A 63 -4.57 2.51 -7.92
CA PRO A 63 -5.99 2.77 -8.03
C PRO A 63 -6.52 3.51 -6.80
N VAL A 64 -7.37 4.52 -6.99
CA VAL A 64 -7.93 5.34 -5.89
C VAL A 64 -9.45 5.14 -5.71
N ALA A 65 -10.11 4.59 -6.72
CA ALA A 65 -11.56 4.36 -6.71
C ALA A 65 -11.91 3.01 -7.35
N VAL A 66 -12.29 2.05 -6.52
CA VAL A 66 -12.82 0.75 -6.99
C VAL A 66 -14.30 0.83 -7.29
N THR A 67 -14.66 0.46 -8.51
CA THR A 67 -16.06 0.50 -8.97
C THR A 67 -16.90 -0.67 -8.44
N SER A 68 -16.27 -1.73 -7.95
CA SER A 68 -16.94 -2.85 -7.30
C SER A 68 -15.99 -3.66 -6.41
N HIS A 69 -16.53 -4.69 -5.76
CA HIS A 69 -15.79 -5.57 -4.86
C HIS A 69 -14.61 -6.31 -5.53
N ARG A 70 -14.70 -6.64 -6.83
CA ARG A 70 -13.66 -7.35 -7.60
C ARG A 70 -13.53 -6.86 -9.05
N GLY A 71 -13.93 -5.61 -9.29
CA GLY A 71 -13.96 -5.02 -10.63
C GLY A 71 -12.79 -4.09 -10.89
N SER A 72 -12.83 -3.45 -12.06
CA SER A 72 -11.82 -2.48 -12.47
C SER A 72 -11.82 -1.25 -11.56
N SER A 73 -10.64 -0.67 -11.36
CA SER A 73 -10.54 0.69 -10.87
C SER A 73 -11.16 1.67 -11.88
N ALA A 74 -11.70 2.78 -11.40
CA ALA A 74 -12.18 3.87 -12.24
C ALA A 74 -11.03 4.62 -12.91
N PHE A 75 -9.92 4.81 -12.17
CA PHE A 75 -8.67 5.38 -12.67
C PHE A 75 -7.51 4.93 -11.79
N ASN A 76 -6.30 5.04 -12.32
CA ASN A 76 -5.08 4.59 -11.68
C ASN A 76 -4.01 5.70 -11.72
N LEU A 77 -3.25 5.85 -10.65
CA LEU A 77 -2.14 6.78 -10.54
C LEU A 77 -0.82 6.07 -10.80
N SER A 78 -0.11 6.54 -11.83
CA SER A 78 1.27 6.16 -12.14
C SER A 78 2.16 7.39 -11.95
N VAL A 79 3.15 7.29 -11.06
CA VAL A 79 4.14 8.35 -10.85
C VAL A 79 5.25 8.23 -11.89
N PHE A 80 5.51 9.30 -12.64
CA PHE A 80 6.51 9.29 -13.69
C PHE A 80 7.51 10.42 -13.51
N GLN A 81 8.79 10.10 -13.73
CA GLN A 81 9.87 11.07 -13.79
C GLN A 81 10.71 10.77 -15.02
N GLY A 82 10.73 11.69 -15.98
CA GLY A 82 11.42 11.51 -17.25
C GLY A 82 10.94 12.50 -18.30
N ASP A 83 11.21 12.20 -19.57
CA ASP A 83 10.75 13.01 -20.70
C ASP A 83 9.25 12.78 -20.97
N GLU A 84 8.51 13.83 -21.31
CA GLU A 84 7.07 13.76 -21.59
C GLU A 84 6.74 12.78 -22.74
N LEU A 85 7.66 12.59 -23.70
CA LEU A 85 7.52 11.64 -24.80
C LEU A 85 7.50 10.17 -24.34
N GLU A 86 8.03 9.88 -23.14
CA GLU A 86 8.04 8.54 -22.54
C GLU A 86 6.83 8.28 -21.63
N LEU A 87 5.95 9.28 -21.43
CA LEU A 87 4.78 9.17 -20.59
C LEU A 87 3.82 8.09 -21.14
N LYS A 88 3.45 7.16 -20.25
CA LYS A 88 2.48 6.10 -20.56
C LYS A 88 1.28 6.22 -19.62
N PRO A 89 0.08 5.81 -20.06
CA PRO A 89 -1.11 5.78 -19.19
C PRO A 89 -0.92 4.91 -17.94
N VAL A 90 -0.17 3.81 -18.07
CA VAL A 90 0.17 2.89 -16.99
C VAL A 90 1.65 2.57 -17.11
N ILE A 91 2.38 2.72 -16.00
CA ILE A 91 3.80 2.42 -15.92
C ILE A 91 3.97 1.27 -14.94
N PRO A 92 4.56 0.14 -15.35
CA PRO A 92 4.91 -0.93 -14.43
C PRO A 92 6.17 -0.56 -13.64
N TYR A 93 6.11 -0.64 -12.32
CA TYR A 93 7.24 -0.42 -11.43
C TYR A 93 7.69 -1.73 -10.81
N SER A 94 9.00 -1.97 -10.77
CA SER A 94 9.52 -2.87 -9.73
C SER A 94 9.44 -2.14 -8.40
N TYR A 95 9.16 -2.89 -7.33
CA TYR A 95 8.90 -2.30 -6.03
C TYR A 95 9.58 -3.10 -4.93
N ASP A 96 10.05 -2.38 -3.91
CA ASP A 96 10.66 -2.94 -2.71
C ASP A 96 10.23 -2.14 -1.47
N ARG A 97 10.51 -2.69 -0.28
CA ARG A 97 10.30 -2.05 1.03
C ARG A 97 8.87 -1.54 1.23
N GLU A 98 7.91 -2.25 0.65
CA GLU A 98 6.49 -1.96 0.79
C GLU A 98 6.06 -2.04 2.26
N LYS A 99 5.31 -1.04 2.71
CA LYS A 99 4.66 -1.01 4.01
C LYS A 99 3.23 -0.56 3.82
N ILE A 100 2.29 -1.39 4.29
CA ILE A 100 0.86 -1.09 4.20
C ILE A 100 0.25 -1.18 5.59
N THR A 101 -0.48 -0.14 5.96
CA THR A 101 -1.38 -0.11 7.11
C THR A 101 -2.79 0.23 6.62
N PRO A 102 -3.84 0.09 7.44
CA PRO A 102 -5.19 0.50 7.03
C PRO A 102 -5.32 1.98 6.63
N TYR A 103 -4.37 2.83 7.04
CA TYR A 103 -4.43 4.28 6.90
C TYR A 103 -3.25 4.89 6.11
N ASP A 104 -2.23 4.10 5.76
CA ASP A 104 -1.03 4.57 5.05
C ASP A 104 -0.47 3.50 4.11
N TYR A 105 0.03 3.96 2.95
CA TYR A 105 0.71 3.13 1.96
C TYR A 105 2.05 3.77 1.60
N PHE A 106 3.13 3.02 1.81
CA PHE A 106 4.48 3.42 1.46
C PHE A 106 5.16 2.33 0.63
N VAL A 107 5.87 2.73 -0.42
CA VAL A 107 6.64 1.82 -1.26
C VAL A 107 7.83 2.53 -1.88
N TYR A 108 8.89 1.79 -2.13
CA TYR A 108 10.02 2.25 -2.94
C TYR A 108 9.86 1.71 -4.36
N LEU A 109 9.89 2.59 -5.36
CA LEU A 109 9.74 2.24 -6.78
C LEU A 109 11.08 2.42 -7.49
N ASP A 110 11.46 1.44 -8.29
CA ASP A 110 12.66 1.45 -9.15
C ASP A 110 12.35 2.01 -10.55
#